data_AF-A0A933GA31-F1
#
_entry.id   AF-A0A933GA31-F1
#
_cell.length_a   1.000
_cell.length_b   1.000
_cell.length_c   1.000
_cell.angle_alpha   90.00
_cell.angle_beta   90.00
_cell.angle_gamma   90.00
#
_symmetry.space_group_name_H-M   'P 1'
#
loop_
_entity.id
_entity.type
_entity.pdbx_description
1 polymer ?
#
loop_
_entity_poly.entity_id
_entity_poly.type
_entity_poly.pdbx_seq_one_letter_code
_entity_poly.pdbx_strand_id
1 'polypeptide(L)' 'MAGSKVAIVRTRPGTVLADYHRVMNLAGYRDVVDRTADTALKVNISWHFFYPGSSTTPWQL' A
#
# COMPACT_ATOMS: atom_id res chain seq x y z
N MET A 1 -9.90 23.61 -13.26
CA MET A 1 -9.55 22.69 -12.15
C MET A 1 -8.32 21.92 -12.56
N ALA A 2 -7.31 21.81 -11.70
CA ALA A 2 -6.20 20.88 -11.95
C ALA A 2 -6.74 19.45 -11.85
N GLY A 3 -6.45 18.59 -12.83
CA GLY A 3 -6.88 17.19 -12.82
C GLY A 3 -6.11 16.37 -11.78
N SER A 4 -6.72 15.30 -11.27
CA SER A 4 -6.05 14.35 -10.38
C SER A 4 -4.96 13.57 -11.12
N LYS A 5 -3.79 13.38 -10.50
CA LYS A 5 -2.72 12.53 -11.03
C LYS A 5 -2.99 11.06 -10.68
N VAL A 6 -3.03 10.19 -11.69
CA VAL A 6 -3.26 8.75 -11.52
C VAL A 6 -2.10 7.97 -12.13
N ALA A 7 -1.52 7.04 -11.36
CA ALA A 7 -0.44 6.17 -11.80
C ALA A 7 -0.87 4.70 -11.70
N ILE A 8 -0.67 3.93 -12.77
CA ILE A 8 -1.01 2.51 -12.85
C ILE A 8 0.22 1.75 -13.33
N VAL A 9 0.59 0.70 -12.60
CA VAL A 9 1.69 -0.22 -12.95
C VAL A 9 1.17 -1.64 -12.89
N ARG A 10 1.37 -2.41 -13.96
CA ARG A 10 1.13 -3.87 -13.93
C ARG A 10 2.25 -4.53 -13.12
N THR A 11 1.88 -5.34 -12.15
CA THR A 11 2.82 -6.02 -11.24
C THR A 11 2.83 -7.54 -11.39
N ARG A 12 3.83 -8.19 -10.80
CA ARG A 12 3.99 -9.64 -10.66
C ARG A 12 4.57 -9.94 -9.27
N PRO A 13 4.35 -11.12 -8.67
CA PRO A 13 4.84 -11.43 -7.32
C PRO A 13 6.33 -11.16 -7.11
N GLY A 14 7.17 -11.52 -8.09
CA GLY A 14 8.63 -11.32 -8.00
C GLY A 14 9.10 -9.86 -8.12
N THR A 15 8.24 -8.93 -8.55
CA THR A 15 8.60 -7.51 -8.76
C THR A 15 7.80 -6.55 -7.88
N VAL A 16 6.91 -7.07 -7.03
CA VAL A 16 5.92 -6.26 -6.30
C VAL A 16 6.54 -5.08 -5.55
N LEU A 17 7.67 -5.27 -4.86
CA LEU A 17 8.33 -4.19 -4.11
C LEU A 17 8.88 -3.09 -5.03
N ALA A 18 9.51 -3.48 -6.14
CA ALA A 18 10.03 -2.53 -7.13
C ALA A 18 8.90 -1.79 -7.85
N ASP A 19 7.79 -2.48 -8.12
CA ASP A 19 6.61 -1.90 -8.75
C ASP A 19 5.91 -0.88 -7.84
N TYR A 20 5.81 -1.18 -6.53
CA TYR A 20 5.32 -0.21 -5.53
C TYR A 20 6.22 1.02 -5.46
N HIS A 21 7.54 0.84 -5.41
CA HIS A 21 8.46 1.97 -5.47
C HIS A 21 8.24 2.82 -6.74
N ARG A 22 8.10 2.18 -7.90
CA ARG A 22 7.84 2.88 -9.17
C ARG A 22 6.52 3.64 -9.17
N VAL A 23 5.42 3.00 -8.77
CA VAL A 23 4.08 3.63 -8.83
C VAL A 23 3.97 4.81 -7.87
N MET A 24 4.58 4.71 -6.68
CA MET A 24 4.58 5.81 -5.70
C MET A 24 5.32 7.04 -6.24
N ASN A 25 6.49 6.85 -6.86
CA ASN A 25 7.23 7.94 -7.49
C ASN A 25 6.46 8.54 -8.68
N LEU A 26 5.83 7.72 -9.53
CA LEU A 26 4.96 8.21 -10.60
C LEU A 26 3.78 9.04 -10.06
N ALA A 27 3.20 8.63 -8.93
CA ALA A 27 2.14 9.37 -8.25
C ALA A 27 2.62 10.69 -7.60
N GLY A 28 3.93 10.93 -7.49
CA GLY A 28 4.47 12.16 -6.89
C GLY A 28 4.31 12.20 -5.36
N TYR A 29 4.32 11.05 -4.68
CA TYR A 29 4.01 11.01 -3.24
C TYR A 29 4.94 11.89 -2.37
N ARG A 30 6.17 12.15 -2.84
CA ARG A 30 7.16 12.98 -2.13
C ARG A 30 6.82 14.46 -2.11
N ASP A 31 5.92 14.90 -2.99
CA ASP A 31 5.45 16.28 -3.05
C ASP A 31 4.41 16.57 -1.95
N VAL A 32 3.87 15.52 -1.32
CA VAL A 32 2.77 15.61 -0.34
C VAL A 32 3.10 14.95 1.00
N VAL A 33 3.94 13.92 1.03
CA VAL A 33 4.38 13.25 2.27
C VAL A 33 5.69 13.87 2.75
N ASP A 34 5.68 14.41 3.97
CA ASP A 34 6.86 14.93 4.63
C ASP A 34 7.91 13.82 4.83
N ARG A 35 9.13 14.07 4.36
CA ARG A 35 10.26 13.13 4.48
C ARG A 35 10.84 13.05 5.88
N THR A 36 10.52 14.02 6.73
CA THR A 36 10.99 14.13 8.11
C THR A 36 9.98 13.60 9.13
N ALA A 37 8.77 13.27 8.68
CA ALA A 37 7.77 12.66 9.54
C ALA A 37 8.19 11.23 9.95
N ASP A 38 8.00 10.93 11.24
CA ASP A 38 8.21 9.58 11.76
C ASP A 38 7.28 8.60 11.05
N THR A 39 7.87 7.55 10.49
CA THR A 39 7.13 6.51 9.76
C THR A 39 6.84 5.34 10.69
N ALA A 40 5.57 5.05 10.92
CA ALA A 40 5.14 3.87 11.67
C ALA A 40 4.70 2.74 10.74
N LEU A 41 5.13 1.52 11.04
CA LEU A 41 4.58 0.32 10.41
C LEU A 41 3.27 -0.06 11.13
N LYS A 42 2.14 0.19 10.49
CA LYS A 42 0.82 -0.20 11.00
C LYS A 42 0.43 -1.57 10.45
N VAL A 43 0.20 -2.52 11.36
CA VAL A 43 -0.50 -3.75 11.01
C VAL A 43 -1.99 -3.43 10.92
N ASN A 44 -2.58 -3.64 9.74
CA ASN A 44 -4.01 -3.48 9.54
C ASN A 44 -4.69 -4.81 9.83
N ILE A 45 -5.30 -4.92 11.00
CA ILE A 45 -6.03 -6.10 11.47
C ILE A 45 -7.53 -5.82 11.42
N SER A 46 -8.25 -6.60 10.60
CA SER A 46 -9.71 -6.49 10.51
C SER A 46 -10.36 -7.37 11.58
N TRP A 47 -10.74 -6.78 12.72
CA TRP A 47 -11.44 -7.48 13.80
C TRP A 47 -12.96 -7.55 13.62
N HIS A 48 -13.52 -6.63 12.83
CA HIS A 48 -14.98 -6.45 12.71
C HIS A 48 -15.60 -7.19 11.52
N PHE A 49 -14.80 -7.64 10.56
CA PHE A 49 -15.27 -8.34 9.36
C PHE A 49 -14.39 -9.55 9.06
N PHE A 50 -15.03 -10.70 8.83
CA PHE A 50 -14.36 -11.92 8.43
C PHE A 50 -13.97 -11.85 6.96
N TYR A 51 -12.66 -11.75 6.69
CA TYR A 51 -12.08 -11.84 5.36
C TYR A 51 -11.13 -13.04 5.31
N PRO A 52 -11.53 -14.18 4.69
CA PRO A 52 -10.66 -15.33 4.54
C PRO A 52 -9.31 -14.94 3.91
N GLY A 53 -8.20 -15.25 4.59
CA GLY A 53 -6.85 -15.02 4.06
C GLY A 53 -6.26 -13.62 4.25
N SER A 54 -6.98 -12.68 4.90
CA SER A 54 -6.42 -11.36 5.26
C SER A 54 -5.99 -11.26 6.72
N SER A 55 -6.87 -11.66 7.65
CA SER A 55 -6.63 -11.57 9.10
C SER A 55 -7.35 -12.72 9.82
N THR A 56 -7.24 -13.93 9.28
CA THR A 56 -7.81 -15.13 9.89
C THR A 56 -6.90 -15.62 11.02
N THR A 57 -7.48 -15.92 12.19
CA THR A 57 -6.69 -16.47 13.29
C THR A 57 -6.16 -17.86 12.95
N PRO A 58 -4.94 -18.25 13.36
CA PRO A 58 -4.29 -19.48 12.88
C PRO A 58 -5.07 -20.77 13.14
N TRP A 59 -5.90 -20.82 14.18
CA TRP A 59 -6.73 -21.99 14.53
C TRP A 59 -8.05 -22.07 13.73
N GLN A 60 -8.30 -21.12 12.84
CA GLN A 60 -9.42 -21.14 11.88
C GLN A 60 -8.98 -21.56 10.47
N LEU A 61 -7.73 -21.99 10.30
CA LEU A 61 -7.21 -22.65 9.10
C LEU A 61 -7.13 -24.17 9.33
#